data_AF-A0A9D9KAR3-F1
#
_entry.id   AF-A0A9D9KAR3-F1
#
_cell.length_a   1.000
_cell.length_b   1.000
_cell.length_c   1.000
_cell.angle_alpha   90.00
_cell.angle_beta   90.00
_cell.angle_gamma   90.00
#
_symmetry.space_group_name_H-M   'P 1'
#
loop_
_entity.id
_entity.type
_entity.pdbx_description
1 polymer ?
#
loop_
_entity_poly.entity_id
_entity_poly.type
_entity_poly.pdbx_seq_one_letter_code
_entity_poly.pdbx_strand_id
1 'polypeptide(L)'
;MSPDIFAIVRIGEYKLLVGEAHRLREVWPPLLDRLNRGEFPHRELQQAWNQTGNQRRFSFHTGREIAADRSIIRWKRSKNGRE
;
A
#
# COMPACT_ATOMS: atom_id res chain seq x y z
N MET A 1 1.00 24.63 -6.51
CA MET A 1 0.43 23.37 -6.04
C MET A 1 1.35 22.24 -6.46
N SER A 2 2.03 21.59 -5.52
CA SER A 2 2.76 20.36 -5.84
C SER A 2 1.73 19.30 -6.22
N PRO A 3 1.90 18.55 -7.31
CA PRO A 3 0.99 17.46 -7.61
C PRO A 3 0.99 16.49 -6.43
N ASP A 4 -0.19 16.11 -5.94
CA ASP A 4 -0.32 15.06 -4.93
C ASP A 4 0.19 13.75 -5.53
N ILE A 5 1.47 13.46 -5.29
CA ILE A 5 2.13 12.22 -5.69
C ILE A 5 1.90 11.21 -4.57
N PHE A 6 1.45 10.03 -4.96
CA PHE A 6 1.17 8.92 -4.08
C PHE A 6 2.10 7.76 -4.42
N ALA A 7 2.46 7.01 -3.38
CA ALA A 7 3.24 5.79 -3.49
C ALA A 7 2.31 4.58 -3.60
N ILE A 8 2.57 3.76 -4.62
CA ILE A 8 1.97 2.46 -4.83
C ILE A 8 3.06 1.41 -4.67
N VAL A 9 2.79 0.37 -3.89
CA VAL A 9 3.66 -0.81 -3.82
C VAL A 9 3.07 -1.93 -4.65
N ARG A 10 3.90 -2.56 -5.50
CA ARG A 10 3.53 -3.80 -6.19
C ARG A 10 3.99 -5.00 -5.37
N ILE A 11 3.05 -5.90 -5.11
CA ILE A 11 3.24 -7.15 -4.37
C ILE A 11 2.67 -8.27 -5.24
N GLY A 12 3.54 -9.00 -5.92
CA GLY A 12 3.13 -9.90 -7.00
C GLY A 12 2.37 -9.14 -8.09
N GLU A 13 1.14 -9.58 -8.38
CA GLU A 13 0.25 -8.95 -9.37
C GLU A 13 -0.58 -7.79 -8.77
N TYR A 14 -0.55 -7.62 -7.45
CA TYR A 14 -1.36 -6.63 -6.75
C TYR A 14 -0.66 -5.27 -6.68
N LYS A 15 -1.45 -4.21 -6.89
CA LYS A 15 -1.03 -2.82 -6.66
C LYS A 15 -1.72 -2.30 -5.41
N LEU A 16 -0.94 -1.92 -4.40
CA LEU A 16 -1.45 -1.39 -3.14
C LEU A 16 -1.11 0.09 -3.00
N LEU A 17 -2.12 0.93 -2.78
CA LEU A 17 -1.91 2.32 -2.41
C LEU A 17 -1.37 2.41 -0.99
N VAL A 18 -0.17 2.94 -0.82
CA VAL A 18 0.47 3.08 0.49
C VAL A 18 0.10 4.41 1.15
N GLY A 19 0.11 5.49 0.37
CA GLY A 19 -0.19 6.86 0.84
C GLY A 19 0.53 7.91 0.01
N GLU A 20 0.57 9.14 0.51
CA GLU A 20 1.33 10.24 -0.11
C GLU A 20 2.83 9.93 -0.13
N ALA A 21 3.50 10.21 -1.25
CA ALA A 21 4.90 9.85 -1.46
C ALA A 21 5.84 10.52 -0.47
N HIS A 22 5.57 11.76 -0.07
CA HIS A 22 6.36 12.48 0.93
C HIS A 22 6.22 11.92 2.35
N ARG A 23 5.12 11.18 2.63
CA ARG A 23 4.90 10.48 3.90
C ARG A 23 5.29 9.00 3.84
N LEU A 24 5.83 8.53 2.71
CA LEU A 24 6.10 7.10 2.49
C LEU A 24 6.95 6.49 3.61
N ARG A 25 7.98 7.23 4.07
CA ARG A 25 8.86 6.81 5.16
C ARG A 25 8.12 6.61 6.49
N GLU A 26 7.02 7.31 6.71
CA GLU A 26 6.20 7.23 7.91
C GLU A 26 5.12 6.16 7.79
N VAL A 27 4.48 6.05 6.62
CA VAL A 27 3.35 5.12 6.41
C VAL A 27 3.78 3.70 6.06
N TRP A 28 4.93 3.52 5.42
CA TRP A 28 5.38 2.21 4.97
C TRP A 28 5.83 1.28 6.11
N PRO A 29 6.65 1.71 7.09
CA PRO A 29 7.08 0.80 8.16
C PRO A 29 5.94 0.12 8.94
N PRO A 30 4.88 0.82 9.40
CA PRO A 30 3.78 0.16 10.10
C PRO A 30 2.93 -0.73 9.17
N LEU A 31 2.84 -0.39 7.89
CA LEU A 31 2.16 -1.23 6.90
C LEU A 31 2.95 -2.53 6.63
N LEU A 32 4.27 -2.40 6.51
CA LEU A 32 5.19 -3.52 6.34
C LEU A 32 5.17 -4.47 7.54
N ASP A 33 5.16 -3.95 8.76
CA ASP A 33 5.04 -4.76 9.98
C ASP A 33 3.75 -5.60 9.96
N ARG A 34 2.60 -5.02 9.59
CA ARG A 34 1.35 -5.76 9.41
C ARG A 34 1.43 -6.86 8.35
N LEU A 35 2.03 -6.55 7.20
CA LEU A 35 2.23 -7.54 6.13
C LEU A 35 3.13 -8.68 6.60
N ASN A 36 4.20 -8.38 7.34
CA ASN A 36 5.11 -9.39 7.89
C ASN A 36 4.46 -10.26 8.97
N ARG A 37 3.51 -9.71 9.73
CA ARG A 37 2.76 -10.45 10.76
C ARG A 37 1.61 -11.29 10.19
N GLY A 38 1.28 -11.15 8.92
CA GLY A 38 0.10 -11.82 8.36
C GLY A 38 -1.22 -11.13 8.67
N GLU A 39 -1.18 -9.90 9.20
CA GLU A 39 -2.35 -9.17 9.72
C GLU A 39 -2.96 -8.21 8.70
N PHE A 40 -2.55 -8.28 7.42
CA PHE A 40 -3.13 -7.43 6.40
C PHE A 40 -4.54 -7.92 6.02
N PRO A 41 -5.57 -7.04 5.99
CA PRO A 41 -6.97 -7.45 5.83
C PRO A 41 -7.29 -8.06 4.46
N HIS A 42 -6.45 -7.82 3.45
CA HIS A 42 -6.65 -8.37 2.11
C HIS A 42 -5.94 -9.72 1.99
N ARG A 43 -6.70 -10.82 2.12
CA ARG A 43 -6.15 -12.19 2.13
C ARG A 43 -5.27 -12.51 0.92
N GLU A 44 -5.72 -12.18 -0.29
CA GLU A 44 -4.97 -12.51 -1.51
C GLU A 44 -3.64 -11.74 -1.61
N LEU A 45 -3.64 -10.47 -1.23
CA LEU A 45 -2.42 -9.66 -1.16
C LEU A 45 -1.50 -10.17 -0.05
N GLN A 46 -2.04 -10.57 1.10
CA GLN A 46 -1.26 -11.17 2.17
C GLN A 46 -0.61 -12.50 1.74
N GLN A 47 -1.34 -13.32 0.99
CA GLN A 47 -0.79 -14.54 0.39
C GLN A 47 0.31 -14.21 -0.63
N ALA A 48 0.08 -13.23 -1.50
CA ALA A 48 1.09 -12.78 -2.45
C ALA A 48 2.35 -12.26 -1.74
N TRP A 49 2.19 -11.50 -0.65
CA TRP A 49 3.31 -11.04 0.18
C TRP A 49 4.11 -12.20 0.77
N ASN A 50 3.42 -13.21 1.31
CA ASN A 50 4.05 -14.40 1.88
C ASN A 50 4.81 -15.22 0.81
N GLN A 51 4.34 -15.21 -0.43
CA GLN A 51 4.96 -15.91 -1.56
C GLN A 51 6.16 -15.16 -2.16
N THR A 52 6.11 -13.82 -2.23
CA THR A 52 7.16 -13.01 -2.88
C THR A 52 8.33 -12.66 -1.96
N GLY A 53 8.25 -12.99 -0.67
CA GLY A 53 9.40 -12.98 0.24
C GLY A 53 10.13 -11.64 0.34
N ASN A 54 9.39 -10.53 0.45
CA ASN A 54 9.87 -9.12 0.43
C ASN A 54 10.15 -8.49 -0.95
N GLN A 55 9.89 -9.15 -2.09
CA GLN A 55 9.96 -8.44 -3.37
C GLN A 55 8.86 -7.37 -3.44
N ARG A 56 9.29 -6.11 -3.38
CA ARG A 56 8.43 -4.93 -3.43
C ARG A 56 9.00 -3.92 -4.41
N ARG A 57 8.15 -3.46 -5.32
CA ARG A 57 8.51 -2.38 -6.26
C ARG A 57 7.59 -1.21 -6.03
N PHE A 58 8.16 -0.08 -5.63
CA PHE A 58 7.42 1.16 -5.51
C PHE A 58 7.26 1.81 -6.88
N SER A 59 6.10 2.40 -7.09
CA SER A 59 5.78 3.26 -8.24
C SER A 59 5.06 4.49 -7.71
N PHE A 60 5.26 5.61 -8.38
CA PHE A 60 4.72 6.91 -7.96
C PHE A 60 3.73 7.39 -9.00
N HIS A 61 2.54 7.75 -8.54
CA HIS A 61 1.43 8.13 -9.39
C HIS A 61 0.73 9.36 -8.83
N THR A 62 0.21 10.20 -9.72
CA THR A 62 -0.67 11.31 -9.34
C THR A 62 -2.02 10.80 -8.85
N GLY A 63 -2.73 11.62 -8.07
CA GLY A 63 -4.11 11.31 -7.67
C GLY A 63 -5.04 11.04 -8.86
N ARG A 64 -4.82 11.69 -10.01
CA ARG A 64 -5.58 11.48 -11.25
C ARG A 64 -5.35 10.08 -11.83
N GLU A 65 -4.11 9.62 -11.88
CA GLU A 65 -3.78 8.26 -12.32
C GLU A 65 -4.37 7.20 -11.40
N ILE A 66 -4.33 7.43 -10.08
CA ILE A 66 -4.92 6.53 -9.10
C ILE A 66 -6.44 6.47 -9.21
N ALA A 67 -7.08 7.59 -9.52
CA ALA A 67 -8.52 7.63 -9.74
C ALA A 67 -8.93 6.84 -10.99
N ALA A 68 -8.09 6.85 -12.03
CA ALA A 68 -8.33 6.14 -13.27
C ALA A 68 -8.03 4.63 -13.20
N ASP A 69 -7.06 4.21 -12.38
CA ASP A 69 -6.66 2.81 -12.27
C ASP A 69 -7.46 2.06 -11.19
N ARG A 70 -8.42 1.24 -11.64
CA ARG A 70 -9.29 0.41 -10.79
C ARG A 70 -8.59 -0.83 -10.22
N SER A 71 -7.39 -1.19 -10.70
CA SER A 71 -6.62 -2.33 -10.19
C SER A 71 -5.88 -2.00 -8.88
N ILE A 72 -5.88 -0.72 -8.47
CA ILE A 72 -5.23 -0.28 -7.25
C ILE A 72 -6.12 -0.60 -6.05
N ILE A 73 -5.61 -1.48 -5.19
CA ILE A 73 -6.20 -1.77 -3.90
C ILE A 73 -6.00 -0.56 -3.00
N ARG A 74 -7.12 0.06 -2.59
CA ARG A 74 -7.14 1.11 -1.59
C ARG A 74 -7.48 0.46 -0.25
N TRP A 75 -6.52 0.42 0.65
CA TRP A 75 -6.78 -0.01 2.02
C TRP A 75 -7.05 1.24 2.85
N LYS A 76 -8.18 1.26 3.55
CA LYS A 76 -8.37 2.22 4.63
C LYS A 76 -7.68 1.63 5.85
N ARG A 77 -6.80 2.39 6.48
CA ARG A 77 -6.39 2.08 7.86
C ARG A 77 -7.65 2.10 8.69
N SER A 78 -8.18 0.93 9.06
CA SER A 78 -9.21 0.84 10.09
C SER A 78 -8.62 1.49 11.35
N LYS A 79 -9.21 2.61 11.76
CA LYS A 79 -9.00 3.16 13.10
C LYS A 79 -9.69 2.21 14.11
N ASN A 80 -9.00 1.14 14.49
CA ASN A 80 -9.20 0.52 15.80
C ASN A 80 -8.11 1.10 16.72
N GLY A 81 -8.32 1.67 17.90
CA GLY A 81 -9.48 2.20 18.65
C GLY A 81 -8.92 3.39 19.46
N ARG A 82 -9.66 4.47 19.72
CA ARG A 82 -10.17 4.80 21.06
C ARG A 82 -9.43 4.10 22.21
N GLU A 83 -8.57 4.85 22.89
CA GLU A 83 -8.66 5.14 24.32
C GLU A 83 -8.39 6.64 24.52
#